data_AF-A0A8T5U2P0-F1
#
_entry.id   AF-A0A8T5U2P0-F1
#
_cell.length_a   1.000
_cell.length_b   1.000
_cell.length_c   1.000
_cell.angle_alpha   90.00
_cell.angle_beta   90.00
_cell.angle_gamma   90.00
#
_symmetry.space_group_name_H-M   'P 1'
#
loop_
_entity.id
_entity.type
_entity.pdbx_description
1 polymer ?
#
loop_
_entity_poly.entity_id
_entity_poly.type
_entity_poly.pdbx_seq_one_letter_code
_entity_poly.pdbx_strand_id
1 'polypeptide(L)'
;DLGFRISARGYKILLEPKAKCYHYNRTNVKAYFKQQLQYGKNTLKLYFKHHELIKGDEITDIGMNVQPLIILSSIFFFILGLVDFLRPLWLFSFGLIFSLFIYFLFSAIKLSMRFSDKTALLLIILYFVRAIAWSTGAVISAIKYLLGKNGEN
;
A
#
# COMPACT_ATOMS: atom_id res chain seq x y z
N ASP A 1 -1.17 12.07 11.13
CA ASP A 1 -2.15 12.57 12.13
C ASP A 1 -1.63 13.75 12.93
N LEU A 2 -0.59 13.60 13.76
CA LEU A 2 -0.04 14.71 14.56
C LEU A 2 0.29 15.96 13.72
N GLY A 3 0.98 15.78 12.59
CA GLY A 3 1.31 16.88 11.68
C GLY A 3 0.07 17.63 11.15
N PHE A 4 -1.02 16.93 10.84
CA PHE A 4 -2.29 17.55 10.44
C PHE A 4 -2.87 18.39 11.56
N ARG A 5 -2.92 17.86 12.78
CA ARG A 5 -3.47 18.60 13.94
C ARG A 5 -2.65 19.84 14.31
N ILE A 6 -1.33 19.77 14.16
CA ILE A 6 -0.42 20.90 14.38
C ILE A 6 -0.66 21.98 13.31
N SER A 7 -0.70 21.57 12.04
CA SER A 7 -0.92 22.48 10.90
C SER A 7 -2.30 23.14 10.94
N ALA A 8 -3.34 22.38 11.29
CA ALA A 8 -4.71 22.87 11.45
C ALA A 8 -4.85 23.94 12.57
N ARG A 9 -3.92 23.97 13.52
CA ARG A 9 -3.84 25.00 14.57
C ARG A 9 -2.98 26.22 14.17
N GLY A 10 -2.53 26.29 12.92
CA GLY A 10 -1.74 27.40 12.39
C GLY A 10 -0.24 27.33 12.68
N TYR A 11 0.25 26.26 13.32
CA TYR A 11 1.68 26.05 13.52
C TYR A 11 2.36 25.58 12.22
N LYS A 12 3.64 25.93 12.06
CA LYS A 12 4.46 25.53 10.91
C LYS A 12 5.47 24.46 11.33
N ILE A 13 5.58 23.40 10.54
CA ILE A 13 6.62 22.38 10.69
C ILE A 13 7.82 22.82 9.86
N LEU A 14 8.97 23.04 10.51
CA LEU A 14 10.20 23.47 9.85
C LEU A 14 11.16 22.29 9.72
N LEU A 15 11.85 22.21 8.58
CA LEU A 15 12.93 21.28 8.37
C LEU A 15 14.21 21.83 9.00
N GLU A 16 14.81 21.09 9.92
CA GLU A 16 16.16 21.39 10.45
C GLU A 16 17.19 20.59 9.66
N PRO A 17 17.93 21.20 8.71
CA PRO A 17 18.84 20.49 7.83
C PRO A 17 20.05 19.88 8.56
N LYS A 18 20.39 20.34 9.78
CA LYS A 18 21.49 19.79 10.57
C LYS A 18 21.08 18.58 11.41
N ALA A 19 19.78 18.28 11.51
CA ALA A 19 19.30 17.14 12.25
C ALA A 19 19.77 15.83 11.58
N LYS A 20 20.36 14.93 12.38
CA LYS A 20 20.81 13.62 11.90
C LYS A 20 19.77 12.55 12.25
N CYS A 21 19.24 11.88 11.23
CA CYS A 21 18.31 10.77 11.39
C CYS A 21 18.90 9.47 10.83
N TYR A 22 18.96 8.44 11.68
CA TYR A 22 19.40 7.11 11.28
C TYR A 22 18.21 6.25 10.90
N HIS A 23 18.25 5.67 9.69
CA HIS A 23 17.21 4.76 9.21
C HIS A 23 17.66 3.31 9.38
N TYR A 24 16.91 2.54 10.17
CA TYR A 24 17.15 1.11 10.34
C TYR A 24 16.27 0.31 9.39
N ASN A 25 16.89 -0.26 8.36
CA ASN A 25 16.22 -1.13 7.41
C ASN A 25 15.86 -2.47 8.06
N ARG A 26 14.77 -3.07 7.59
CA ARG A 26 14.38 -4.42 8.03
C ARG A 26 15.31 -5.44 7.39
N THR A 27 15.78 -6.38 8.22
CA THR A 27 16.78 -7.37 7.82
C THR A 27 16.20 -8.56 7.05
N ASN A 28 14.87 -8.74 7.05
CA ASN A 28 14.20 -9.85 6.36
C ASN A 28 12.78 -9.50 5.91
N VAL A 29 12.27 -10.31 4.98
CA VAL A 29 10.96 -10.14 4.35
C VAL A 29 9.80 -10.23 5.36
N LYS A 30 9.92 -11.05 6.40
CA LYS A 30 8.89 -11.17 7.45
C LYS A 30 8.75 -9.88 8.26
N ALA A 31 9.87 -9.28 8.66
CA ALA A 31 9.89 -8.00 9.36
C ALA A 31 9.38 -6.86 8.46
N TYR A 32 9.76 -6.88 7.18
CA TYR A 32 9.24 -5.95 6.17
C TYR A 32 7.72 -6.08 6.00
N PHE A 33 7.19 -7.30 5.87
CA PHE A 33 5.75 -7.55 5.75
C PHE A 33 4.98 -7.01 6.96
N LYS A 34 5.45 -7.28 8.18
CA LYS A 34 4.81 -6.75 9.41
C LYS A 34 4.77 -5.22 9.42
N GLN A 35 5.84 -4.57 8.97
CA GLN A 35 5.89 -3.11 8.86
C GLN A 35 4.89 -2.60 7.83
N GLN A 36 4.88 -3.19 6.62
CA GLN A 36 3.95 -2.79 5.56
C GLN A 36 2.48 -3.06 5.93
N LEU A 37 2.22 -4.13 6.67
CA LEU A 37 0.90 -4.43 7.22
C LEU A 37 0.45 -3.34 8.19
N GLN A 38 1.34 -2.90 9.07
CA GLN A 38 1.03 -1.82 9.99
C GLN A 38 0.84 -0.48 9.26
N TYR A 39 1.62 -0.23 8.21
CA TYR A 39 1.44 0.94 7.35
C TYR A 39 0.08 0.92 6.68
N GLY A 40 -0.32 -0.16 6.02
CA GLY A 40 -1.66 -0.28 5.42
C GLY A 40 -2.79 -0.04 6.43
N LYS A 41 -2.65 -0.56 7.66
CA LYS A 41 -3.62 -0.28 8.74
C LYS A 41 -3.68 1.20 9.11
N ASN A 42 -2.53 1.81 9.33
CA ASN A 42 -2.43 3.19 9.77
C ASN A 42 -2.87 4.17 8.68
N THR A 43 -2.54 3.90 7.43
CA THR A 43 -2.93 4.70 6.28
C THR A 43 -4.45 4.75 6.14
N LEU A 44 -5.15 3.62 6.20
CA LEU A 44 -6.61 3.63 6.12
C LEU A 44 -7.25 4.37 7.30
N LYS A 45 -6.74 4.17 8.52
CA LYS A 45 -7.16 4.96 9.70
C LYS A 45 -6.96 6.46 9.49
N LEU A 46 -5.86 6.85 8.84
CA LEU A 46 -5.57 8.24 8.54
C LEU A 46 -6.56 8.79 7.50
N TYR A 47 -6.90 8.02 6.47
CA TYR A 47 -7.86 8.40 5.43
C TYR A 47 -9.28 8.59 5.98
N PHE A 48 -9.70 7.78 6.96
CA PHE A 48 -10.97 8.00 7.65
C PHE A 48 -11.00 9.30 8.47
N LYS A 49 -9.84 9.83 8.86
CA LYS A 49 -9.74 11.10 9.60
C LYS A 49 -9.53 12.30 8.67
N HIS A 50 -8.77 12.12 7.60
CA HIS A 50 -8.32 13.16 6.66
C HIS A 50 -8.51 12.65 5.22
N HIS A 51 -9.74 12.77 4.72
CA HIS A 51 -10.16 12.15 3.45
C HIS A 51 -9.43 12.72 2.23
N GLU A 52 -8.92 13.96 2.30
CA GLU A 52 -8.15 14.56 1.21
C GLU A 52 -6.91 13.73 0.81
N LEU A 53 -6.35 12.93 1.73
CA LEU A 53 -5.15 12.12 1.50
C LEU A 53 -5.39 10.87 0.66
N ILE A 54 -6.66 10.49 0.43
CA ILE A 54 -7.00 9.36 -0.44
C ILE A 54 -6.51 9.61 -1.87
N LYS A 55 -6.48 10.89 -2.29
CA LYS A 55 -5.98 11.32 -3.61
C LYS A 55 -4.45 11.20 -3.75
N GLY A 56 -3.77 10.73 -2.72
CA GLY A 56 -2.31 10.59 -2.68
C GLY A 56 -1.61 11.77 -2.03
N ASP A 57 -0.43 11.49 -1.50
CA ASP A 57 0.51 12.48 -0.94
C ASP A 57 1.94 12.14 -1.40
N GLU A 58 2.93 12.92 -0.97
CA GLU A 58 4.34 12.69 -1.33
C GLU A 58 4.89 11.32 -0.86
N ILE A 59 4.21 10.65 0.09
CA ILE A 59 4.63 9.39 0.70
C ILE A 59 3.90 8.19 0.06
N THR A 60 2.63 8.38 -0.27
CA THR A 60 1.68 7.39 -0.77
C THR A 60 1.04 7.93 -2.04
N ASP A 61 1.70 7.66 -3.16
CA ASP A 61 1.18 8.05 -4.47
C ASP A 61 -0.14 7.31 -4.79
N ILE A 62 -0.95 7.86 -5.70
CA ILE A 62 -2.20 7.28 -6.20
C ILE A 62 -1.97 5.84 -6.68
N GLY A 63 -0.86 5.61 -7.38
CA GLY A 63 -0.49 4.28 -7.86
C GLY A 63 -0.26 3.26 -6.75
N MET A 64 0.01 3.70 -5.52
CA MET A 64 0.12 2.85 -4.34
C MET A 64 -1.24 2.61 -3.68
N ASN A 65 -2.10 3.64 -3.60
CA ASN A 65 -3.45 3.54 -3.04
C ASN A 65 -4.39 2.66 -3.86
N VAL A 66 -4.15 2.55 -5.17
CA VAL A 66 -4.94 1.69 -6.05
C VAL A 66 -4.59 0.20 -5.88
N GLN A 67 -3.41 -0.17 -5.37
CA GLN A 67 -2.98 -1.57 -5.30
C GLN A 67 -3.89 -2.45 -4.43
N PRO A 68 -4.31 -2.02 -3.22
CA PRO A 68 -5.32 -2.74 -2.45
C PRO A 68 -6.62 -2.97 -3.21
N LEU A 69 -7.10 -1.97 -3.94
CA LEU A 69 -8.33 -2.08 -4.73
C LEU A 69 -8.18 -3.13 -5.84
N ILE A 70 -7.06 -3.12 -6.57
CA ILE A 70 -6.77 -4.10 -7.62
C ILE A 70 -6.73 -5.52 -7.05
N ILE A 71 -6.01 -5.72 -5.94
CA ILE A 71 -5.86 -7.05 -5.32
C ILE A 71 -7.22 -7.56 -4.83
N LEU A 72 -7.98 -6.75 -4.09
CA LEU A 72 -9.29 -7.16 -3.60
C LEU A 72 -10.28 -7.41 -4.73
N SER A 73 -10.26 -6.59 -5.78
CA SER A 73 -11.09 -6.80 -6.97
C SER A 73 -10.73 -8.09 -7.70
N SER A 74 -9.44 -8.42 -7.83
CA SER A 74 -9.02 -9.69 -8.44
C SER A 74 -9.52 -10.89 -7.63
N ILE A 75 -9.42 -10.85 -6.30
CA ILE A 75 -9.92 -11.93 -5.44
C ILE A 75 -11.44 -12.05 -5.59
N PHE A 76 -12.16 -10.93 -5.61
CA PHE A 76 -13.60 -10.91 -5.79
C PHE A 76 -14.03 -11.54 -7.12
N PHE A 77 -13.43 -11.13 -8.24
CA PHE A 77 -13.75 -11.70 -9.55
C PHE A 77 -13.35 -13.18 -9.67
N PHE A 78 -12.25 -13.59 -9.05
CA PHE A 78 -11.86 -14.99 -8.99
C PHE A 78 -12.92 -15.84 -8.28
N ILE A 79 -13.41 -15.39 -7.12
CA ILE A 79 -14.45 -16.07 -6.34
C ILE A 79 -15.77 -16.12 -7.12
N LEU A 80 -16.20 -15.02 -7.76
CA LEU A 80 -17.41 -15.02 -8.56
C LEU A 80 -17.35 -16.01 -9.73
N GLY A 81 -16.18 -16.18 -10.35
CA GLY A 81 -15.99 -17.13 -11.44
C GLY A 81 -16.06 -18.61 -11.04
N LEU A 82 -16.21 -18.92 -9.75
CA LEU A 82 -16.55 -20.28 -9.29
C LEU A 82 -17.98 -20.69 -9.72
N VAL A 83 -18.85 -19.73 -10.03
CA VAL A 83 -20.16 -19.98 -10.62
C VAL A 83 -19.99 -20.19 -12.12
N ASP A 84 -20.51 -21.30 -12.68
CA ASP A 84 -20.21 -21.72 -14.05
C ASP A 84 -20.49 -20.65 -15.12
N PHE A 85 -21.62 -19.94 -15.01
CA PHE A 85 -21.96 -18.86 -15.94
C PHE A 85 -21.05 -17.63 -15.81
N LEU A 86 -20.40 -17.43 -14.65
CA LEU A 86 -19.51 -16.31 -14.36
C LEU A 86 -18.02 -16.64 -14.56
N ARG A 87 -17.69 -17.85 -15.01
CA ARG A 87 -16.30 -18.29 -15.24
C ARG A 87 -15.47 -17.34 -16.13
N PRO A 88 -16.03 -16.61 -17.12
CA PRO A 88 -15.28 -15.58 -17.83
C PRO A 88 -14.66 -14.48 -16.95
N LEU A 89 -15.16 -14.27 -15.72
CA LEU A 89 -14.59 -13.32 -14.75
C LEU A 89 -13.15 -13.67 -14.32
N TRP A 90 -12.70 -14.91 -14.52
CA TRP A 90 -11.30 -15.28 -14.29
C TRP A 90 -10.35 -14.53 -15.20
N LEU A 91 -10.75 -14.19 -16.43
CA LEU A 91 -9.94 -13.37 -17.33
C LEU A 91 -9.74 -11.96 -16.77
N PHE A 92 -10.77 -11.38 -16.15
CA PHE A 92 -10.67 -10.08 -15.49
C PHE A 92 -9.77 -10.14 -14.25
N SER A 93 -9.94 -11.18 -13.40
CA SER A 93 -9.04 -11.40 -12.26
C SER A 93 -7.58 -11.52 -12.71
N PHE A 94 -7.32 -12.33 -13.72
CA PHE A 94 -5.98 -12.50 -14.28
C PHE A 94 -5.45 -11.19 -14.87
N GLY A 95 -6.26 -10.47 -15.64
CA GLY A 95 -5.90 -9.18 -16.22
C GLY A 95 -5.51 -8.14 -15.17
N LEU A 96 -6.22 -8.09 -14.04
CA LEU A 96 -5.89 -7.21 -12.92
C LEU A 96 -4.53 -7.55 -12.30
N ILE A 97 -4.29 -8.82 -11.96
CA ILE A 97 -2.99 -9.26 -11.40
C ILE A 97 -1.86 -9.06 -12.41
N PHE A 98 -2.11 -9.35 -13.68
CA PHE A 98 -1.14 -9.15 -14.76
C PHE A 98 -0.80 -7.67 -14.94
N SER A 99 -1.78 -6.77 -14.89
CA SER A 99 -1.52 -5.33 -14.95
C SER A 99 -0.64 -4.84 -13.80
N LEU A 100 -0.85 -5.37 -12.58
CA LEU A 100 -0.03 -5.06 -11.41
C LEU A 100 1.40 -5.61 -11.58
N PHE A 101 1.55 -6.81 -12.14
CA PHE A 101 2.85 -7.39 -12.47
C PHE A 101 3.62 -6.50 -13.45
N ILE A 102 2.99 -6.07 -14.53
CA ILE A 102 3.61 -5.18 -15.53
C ILE A 102 4.03 -3.84 -14.89
N TYR A 103 3.18 -3.24 -14.06
CA TYR A 103 3.50 -2.02 -13.33
C TYR A 103 4.72 -2.18 -12.41
N PHE A 104 4.79 -3.28 -11.66
CA PHE A 104 5.94 -3.58 -10.79
C PHE A 104 7.20 -3.89 -11.57
N LEU A 105 7.10 -4.62 -12.69
CA LEU A 105 8.21 -4.91 -13.58
C LEU A 105 8.79 -3.61 -14.15
N PHE A 106 7.94 -2.72 -14.68
CA PHE A 106 8.37 -1.42 -15.19
C PHE A 106 9.06 -0.59 -14.11
N SER A 107 8.50 -0.55 -12.90
CA SER A 107 9.07 0.19 -11.76
C SER A 107 10.44 -0.36 -11.35
N ALA A 108 10.59 -1.68 -11.33
CA ALA A 108 11.85 -2.35 -10.99
C ALA A 108 12.92 -2.15 -12.07
N ILE A 109 12.57 -2.25 -13.36
CA ILE A 109 13.46 -1.97 -14.49
C ILE A 109 13.95 -0.52 -14.45
N LYS A 110 13.02 0.43 -14.28
CA LYS A 110 13.36 1.86 -14.19
C LYS A 110 14.35 2.13 -13.06
N LEU A 111 14.17 1.48 -11.90
CA LEU A 111 15.08 1.63 -10.78
C LEU A 111 16.44 0.95 -11.06
N SER A 112 16.42 -0.25 -11.63
CA SER A 112 17.63 -0.99 -11.99
C SER A 112 18.49 -0.19 -12.96
N MET A 113 17.89 0.45 -13.97
CA MET A 113 18.60 1.32 -14.90
C MET A 113 19.12 2.60 -14.23
N ARG A 114 18.33 3.21 -13.33
CA ARG A 114 18.72 4.46 -12.65
C ARG A 114 19.93 4.28 -11.74
N PHE A 115 20.02 3.15 -11.06
CA PHE A 115 21.09 2.84 -10.10
C PHE A 115 22.13 1.86 -10.64
N SER A 116 22.01 1.44 -11.90
CA SER A 116 22.86 0.44 -12.55
C SER A 116 23.03 -0.85 -11.74
N ASP A 117 22.00 -1.23 -10.98
CA ASP A 117 22.01 -2.41 -10.11
C ASP A 117 20.91 -3.39 -10.54
N LYS A 118 21.30 -4.59 -10.98
CA LYS A 118 20.38 -5.65 -11.41
C LYS A 118 19.62 -6.27 -10.24
N THR A 119 20.16 -6.18 -9.02
CA THR A 119 19.52 -6.66 -7.79
C THR A 119 18.18 -5.95 -7.56
N ALA A 120 18.02 -4.73 -8.07
CA ALA A 120 16.75 -3.99 -8.02
C ALA A 120 15.58 -4.73 -8.70
N LEU A 121 15.83 -5.70 -9.60
CA LEU A 121 14.75 -6.52 -10.17
C LEU A 121 14.05 -7.39 -9.12
N LEU A 122 14.73 -7.75 -8.02
CA LEU A 122 14.12 -8.45 -6.89
C LEU A 122 13.06 -7.59 -6.18
N LEU A 123 12.99 -6.28 -6.46
CA LEU A 123 11.94 -5.43 -5.93
C LEU A 123 10.56 -5.82 -6.43
N ILE A 124 10.43 -6.52 -7.56
CA ILE A 124 9.14 -7.07 -8.01
C ILE A 124 8.53 -7.93 -6.90
N ILE A 125 9.33 -8.79 -6.28
CA ILE A 125 8.90 -9.65 -5.17
C ILE A 125 8.51 -8.78 -3.97
N LEU A 126 9.34 -7.79 -3.61
CA LEU A 126 9.06 -6.91 -2.47
C LEU A 126 7.82 -6.04 -2.70
N TYR A 127 7.53 -5.63 -3.93
CA TYR A 127 6.33 -4.89 -4.29
C TYR A 127 5.07 -5.74 -4.12
N PHE A 128 5.09 -7.01 -4.49
CA PHE A 128 4.00 -7.93 -4.19
C PHE A 128 3.82 -8.15 -2.69
N VAL A 129 4.91 -8.40 -1.96
CA VAL A 129 4.88 -8.54 -0.49
C VAL A 129 4.25 -7.31 0.15
N ARG A 130 4.64 -6.11 -0.30
CA ARG A 130 4.07 -4.84 0.16
C ARG A 130 2.60 -4.73 -0.18
N ALA A 131 2.21 -4.97 -1.43
CA ALA A 131 0.83 -4.82 -1.89
C ALA A 131 -0.12 -5.76 -1.14
N ILE A 132 0.29 -7.01 -0.90
CA ILE A 132 -0.47 -7.98 -0.10
C ILE A 132 -0.57 -7.51 1.37
N ALA A 133 0.53 -7.06 1.96
CA ALA A 133 0.55 -6.55 3.33
C ALA A 133 -0.38 -5.34 3.50
N TRP A 134 -0.32 -4.40 2.56
CA TRP A 134 -1.18 -3.21 2.55
C TRP A 134 -2.65 -3.57 2.39
N SER A 135 -2.98 -4.44 1.43
CA SER A 135 -4.35 -4.93 1.21
C SER A 135 -4.91 -5.57 2.47
N THR A 136 -4.11 -6.43 3.11
CA THR A 136 -4.49 -7.09 4.36
C THR A 136 -4.70 -6.07 5.49
N GLY A 137 -3.81 -5.08 5.59
CA GLY A 137 -3.91 -4.01 6.59
C GLY A 137 -5.14 -3.13 6.42
N ALA A 138 -5.48 -2.81 5.17
CA ALA A 138 -6.68 -2.08 4.80
C ALA A 138 -7.94 -2.86 5.17
N VAL A 139 -8.04 -4.14 4.77
CA VAL A 139 -9.17 -5.01 5.12
C VAL A 139 -9.36 -5.10 6.64
N ILE A 140 -8.29 -5.37 7.39
CA ILE A 140 -8.37 -5.46 8.86
C ILE A 140 -8.90 -4.15 9.46
N SER A 141 -8.46 -3.00 8.95
CA SER A 141 -8.85 -1.70 9.49
C SER A 141 -10.27 -1.32 9.10
N ALA A 142 -10.69 -1.64 7.87
CA ALA A 142 -12.06 -1.47 7.41
C ALA A 142 -13.03 -2.32 8.24
N ILE A 143 -12.73 -3.61 8.46
CA ILE A 143 -13.54 -4.51 9.31
C ILE A 143 -13.64 -3.96 10.74
N LYS A 144 -12.52 -3.55 11.34
CA LYS A 144 -12.53 -2.96 12.70
C LYS A 144 -13.39 -1.71 12.79
N TYR A 145 -13.33 -0.86 11.77
CA TYR A 145 -14.12 0.35 11.67
C TYR A 145 -15.62 0.03 11.56
N LEU A 146 -15.99 -0.90 10.67
CA LEU A 146 -17.38 -1.34 10.48
C LEU A 146 -17.97 -2.01 11.71
N LEU A 147 -17.16 -2.75 12.49
CA LEU A 147 -17.57 -3.37 13.75
C LEU A 147 -17.66 -2.40 14.93
N GLY A 148 -17.51 -1.09 14.71
CA GLY A 148 -17.57 -0.09 15.77
C GLY A 148 -16.43 -0.16 16.79
N LYS A 149 -15.37 -0.95 16.54
CA LYS A 149 -14.17 -1.06 17.39
C LYS A 149 -13.23 0.13 17.20
N ASN A 150 -13.78 1.33 17.13
CA ASN A 150 -13.03 2.58 17.15
C ASN A 150 -12.83 3.02 18.60
N GLY A 151 -11.91 2.35 19.27
CA GLY A 151 -11.46 2.72 20.61
C GLY A 151 -10.08 2.14 20.83
N GLU A 152 -9.07 2.98 20.61
CA GLU A 152 -7.76 2.96 21.28
C GLU A 152 -6.99 1.62 21.32
N ASN A 153 -5.90 1.61 20.54
CA ASN A 153 -4.56 1.25 20.97
C ASN A 153 -3.60 1.71 19.87
#